data_AF-A0A2T2XH96-F1
#
_entry.id   AF-A0A2T2XH96-F1
#
_cell.length_a   1.000
_cell.length_b   1.000
_cell.length_c   1.000
_cell.angle_alpha   90.00
_cell.angle_beta   90.00
_cell.angle_gamma   90.00
#
_symmetry.space_group_name_H-M   'P 1'
#
loop_
_entity.id
_entity.type
_entity.pdbx_description
1 polymer ?
#
loop_
_entity_poly.entity_id
_entity_poly.type
_entity_poly.pdbx_seq_one_letter_code
_entity_poly.pdbx_strand_id
1 'polypeptide(L)' 'MRPGQQIPIDGLIAEGSASIKETFLTGEAVPVDKTTGDPVYAGTTNVTGRLLIQTTRVYRESLLA' A
#
# COMPACT_ATOMS: atom_id res chain seq x y z
N MET A 1 7.31 1.88 -4.60
CA MET A 1 7.27 2.24 -3.17
C MET A 1 8.55 1.85 -2.48
N ARG A 2 9.10 2.75 -1.64
CA ARG A 2 10.27 2.50 -0.78
C ARG A 2 9.82 2.22 0.67
N PRO A 3 10.66 1.61 1.52
CA PRO A 3 10.38 1.49 2.95
C PRO A 3 10.11 2.86 3.59
N GLY A 4 9.18 2.89 4.55
CA GLY A 4 8.73 4.09 5.27
C GLY A 4 7.70 4.94 4.53
N GLN A 5 7.33 4.61 3.29
CA GLN A 5 6.34 5.38 2.53
C GLN A 5 4.92 4.90 2.76
N GLN A 6 3.99 5.85 2.88
CA GLN A 6 2.56 5.57 2.92
C GLN A 6 2.04 5.21 1.53
N ILE A 7 1.22 4.19 1.44
CA ILE A 7 0.56 3.77 0.20
C ILE A 7 -0.46 4.85 -0.19
N PRO A 8 -0.32 5.47 -1.38
CA PRO A 8 -1.15 6.61 -1.77
C PRO A 8 -2.53 6.18 -2.29
N ILE A 9 -2.66 4.95 -2.81
CA ILE A 9 -3.88 4.46 -3.46
C ILE A 9 -3.99 2.95 -3.32
N ASP A 10 -5.22 2.45 -3.31
CA ASP A 10 -5.53 1.03 -3.32
C ASP A 10 -5.01 0.35 -4.60
N GLY A 11 -4.56 -0.89 -4.45
CA GLY A 11 -4.02 -1.66 -5.55
C GLY A 11 -3.64 -3.08 -5.17
N LEU A 12 -2.87 -3.72 -6.06
CA LEU A 12 -2.25 -5.02 -5.86
C LEU A 12 -0.74 -4.89 -5.99
N ILE A 13 0.01 -5.68 -5.24
CA ILE A 13 1.46 -5.77 -5.44
C ILE A 13 1.72 -6.46 -6.78
N ALA A 14 2.36 -5.75 -7.70
CA ALA A 14 2.79 -6.29 -8.99
C ALA A 14 4.13 -7.03 -8.84
N GLU A 15 5.06 -6.49 -8.04
CA GLU A 15 6.37 -7.09 -7.80
C GLU A 15 6.90 -6.76 -6.40
N GLY A 16 7.60 -7.73 -5.80
CA GLY A 16 8.28 -7.60 -4.52
C GLY A 16 7.49 -8.14 -3.33
N SER A 17 8.08 -8.03 -2.15
CA SER A 17 7.45 -8.37 -0.87
C SER A 17 7.84 -7.35 0.19
N ALA A 18 6.95 -7.13 1.13
CA ALA A 18 7.09 -6.11 2.17
C ALA A 18 6.16 -6.38 3.35
N SER A 19 6.57 -5.93 4.54
CA SER A 19 5.68 -5.82 5.68
C SER A 19 4.91 -4.50 5.59
N ILE A 20 3.59 -4.57 5.57
CA ILE A 20 2.69 -3.41 5.53
C ILE A 20 2.07 -3.21 6.90
N LYS A 21 2.19 -1.99 7.43
CA LYS A 21 1.51 -1.59 8.67
C LYS A 21 0.14 -1.02 8.32
N GLU A 22 -0.89 -1.83 8.57
CA GLU A 22 -2.29 -1.44 8.43
C GLU A 22 -2.76 -0.85 9.76
N THR A 23 -2.83 0.49 9.85
CA THR A 23 -3.28 1.14 11.09
C THR A 23 -4.80 1.12 11.13
N PHE A 24 -5.37 0.27 11.99
CA PHE A 24 -6.79 0.30 12.31
C PHE A 24 -7.06 1.32 13.42
N LEU A 25 -8.28 1.88 13.44
CA LEU A 25 -8.76 2.99 14.28
C LEU A 25 -8.46 2.85 15.80
N THR A 26 -8.08 1.67 16.28
CA THR A 26 -7.85 1.34 17.69
C THR A 26 -6.37 1.39 18.12
N GLY A 27 -5.43 1.69 17.22
CA GLY A 27 -4.05 2.04 17.59
C GLY A 27 -3.05 0.89 17.73
N GLU A 28 -3.48 -0.36 17.66
CA GLU A 28 -2.59 -1.52 17.57
C GLU A 28 -2.45 -1.94 16.11
N ALA A 29 -1.32 -1.57 15.52
CA ALA A 29 -1.02 -1.88 14.13
C ALA A 29 0.04 -2.98 14.06
N VAL A 30 -0.40 -4.20 13.78
CA VAL A 30 0.48 -5.34 13.52
C VAL A 30 0.91 -5.30 12.06
N PRO A 31 2.23 -5.30 11.75
CA PRO A 31 2.70 -5.42 10.38
C PRO A 31 2.27 -6.76 9.79
N VAL A 32 1.71 -6.73 8.59
CA VAL A 32 1.32 -7.90 7.82
C VAL A 32 2.25 -8.04 6.63
N ASP A 33 2.87 -9.21 6.48
CA ASP A 33 3.70 -9.50 5.32
C ASP A 33 2.83 -9.72 4.08
N LYS A 34 3.19 -9.02 2.99
CA LYS A 34 2.50 -9.09 1.70
C LYS A 34 3.50 -9.34 0.57
N THR A 35 3.02 -10.01 -0.47
CA THR A 35 3.80 -10.36 -1.66
C THR A 35 3.01 -10.09 -2.93
N THR A 36 3.62 -10.33 -4.09
CA THR A 36 2.97 -10.20 -5.41
C THR A 36 1.59 -10.86 -5.44
N GLY A 37 0.59 -10.11 -5.91
CA GLY A 37 -0.81 -10.51 -5.97
C GLY A 37 -1.65 -10.07 -4.77
N ASP A 38 -1.02 -9.73 -3.64
CA ASP A 38 -1.75 -9.30 -2.45
C ASP A 38 -2.28 -7.86 -2.58
N PRO A 39 -3.46 -7.57 -1.98
CA PRO A 39 -4.03 -6.23 -1.97
C PRO A 39 -3.30 -5.31 -1.00
N VAL A 40 -3.22 -4.04 -1.39
CA VAL A 40 -2.68 -2.94 -0.58
C VAL A 40 -3.68 -1.80 -0.55
N TYR A 41 -3.74 -1.11 0.59
CA TYR A 41 -4.75 -0.09 0.85
C TYR A 41 -4.11 1.28 1.09
N ALA A 42 -4.76 2.33 0.58
CA ALA A 42 -4.39 3.71 0.82
C ALA A 42 -4.38 4.02 2.32
N GLY A 43 -3.41 4.78 2.78
CA GLY A 43 -3.27 5.08 4.22
C GLY A 43 -2.40 4.11 5.00
N THR A 44 -2.17 2.91 4.48
CA THR A 44 -1.25 1.94 5.11
C THR A 44 0.20 2.31 4.84
N THR A 45 1.13 1.87 5.69
CA THR A 45 2.56 2.21 5.55
C THR A 45 3.38 1.00 5.13
N ASN A 46 4.19 1.17 4.09
CA ASN A 46 5.22 0.20 3.75
C ASN A 46 6.35 0.25 4.79
N VAL A 47 6.54 -0.80 5.58
CA VAL A 47 7.56 -0.84 6.64
C VAL A 47 8.91 -1.29 6.08
N THR A 48 8.91 -2.28 5.19
CA THR A 48 10.13 -2.95 4.70
C THR A 48 10.06 -3.22 3.20
N GLY A 49 11.19 -3.43 2.54
CA GLY A 49 11.19 -3.85 1.13
C GLY A 49 10.74 -2.78 0.12
N ARG A 50 10.99 -3.10 -1.15
CA ARG A 50 10.57 -2.29 -2.30
C ARG A 50 9.41 -2.99 -2.97
N LEU A 51 8.33 -2.25 -3.20
CA LEU A 51 7.16 -2.76 -3.91
C LEU A 51 6.93 -2.00 -5.22
N LEU A 52 6.57 -2.74 -6.25
CA LEU A 52 5.83 -2.23 -7.40
C LEU A 52 4.35 -2.52 -7.15
N ILE A 53 3.50 -1.49 -7.22
CA ILE A 53 2.06 -1.62 -6.96
C ILE A 53 1.32 -1.26 -8.24
N GLN A 54 0.43 -2.14 -8.67
CA GLN A 54 -0.53 -1.87 -9.74
C GLN A 54 -1.83 -1.35 -9.14
N THR A 55 -2.22 -0.14 -9.52
CA THR A 55 -3.45 0.49 -9.03
C THR A 55 -4.67 -0.21 -9.61
N THR A 56 -5.59 -0.69 -8.77
CA THR A 56 -6.85 -1.32 -9.22
C THR A 56 -7.94 -0.29 -9.49
N ARG A 57 -7.76 0.93 -8.99
CA ARG A 57 -8.64 2.08 -9.25
C ARG A 57 -7.86 3.15 -9.98
N VAL A 58 -8.33 3.53 -11.16
CA VAL A 58 -7.80 4.72 -11.85
C VAL A 58 -8.24 5.92 -11.02
N TYR A 59 -7.31 6.85 -10.74
CA TYR A 59 -7.61 8.18 -10.21
C TYR A 59 -8.39 8.97 -11.28
N ARG A 60 -9.63 8.59 -11.55
CA ARG A 60 -10.54 9.40 -12.36
C ARG A 60 -11.22 10.37 -11.41
N GLU A 61 -10.94 11.65 -11.67
CA GLU A 61 -11.55 12.84 -11.09
C GLU A 61 -11.04 13.25 -9.69
N SER A 62 -9.81 13.77 -9.65
CA SER A 62 -9.61 14.96 -8.82
C SER A 62 -8.62 15.93 -9.46
N LEU A 63 -9.19 17.06 -9.89
CA LEU A 63 -8.57 18.37 -10.07
C LEU A 63 -7.48 18.50 -11.14
N LEU A 64 -7.93 18.66 -12.39
CA LEU A 64 -7.46 19.72 -13.31
C LEU A 64 -8.46 19.80 -14.48
N ALA A 65 -9.45 20.68 -14.33
CA ALA A 65 -10.18 21.34 -15.41
C ALA A 65 -9.94 22.85 -15.23
#